data_AF-A0A832YA91-F1
#
_entry.id   AF-A0A832YA91-F1
#
_cell.length_a   1.000
_cell.length_b   1.000
_cell.length_c   1.000
_cell.angle_alpha   90.00
_cell.angle_beta   90.00
_cell.angle_gamma   90.00
#
_symmetry.space_group_name_H-M   'P 1'
#
loop_
_entity.id
_entity.type
_entity.pdbx_description
1 polymer ?
#
loop_
_entity_poly.entity_id
_entity_poly.type
_entity_poly.pdbx_seq_one_letter_code
_entity_poly.pdbx_strand_id
1 'polypeptide(L)'
;MVIGPRGQTALFLKGWWVGHYMLTRRVVALTLFGLLILPLCAPVAAEWEEDSWLTVIIGPERLELGDEFGCHGMAGSEITVYELEISECRDYLTERINSSKWAVNPISLGIDSDRLDEIDSGAIIAAGFAVVDQQILPLSSEIRNISYNGGSLEKNMQTVEDFQELIDEEVPLINFYWKARDHDVVVRPNSELVSSIESTTAWFTTWGEHASYQATKSNFMLNNSSSDSWLVTFESDPFSTTGVYWDVPITNQFSNINADVVSVNTGDIALDELVIDSPHLQTGWRQENNSLILTLMP
;
A
#
# COMPACT_ATOMS: atom_id res chain seq x y z
N MET A 1 -85.24 -2.53 -61.48
CA MET A 1 -85.68 -1.76 -62.66
C MET A 1 -84.44 -1.40 -63.47
N VAL A 2 -84.39 -1.82 -64.74
CA VAL A 2 -83.62 -1.23 -65.87
C VAL A 2 -82.08 -1.26 -65.74
N ILE A 3 -81.40 -2.24 -66.36
CA ILE A 3 -80.73 -2.23 -67.69
C ILE A 3 -79.26 -1.72 -67.61
N GLY A 4 -78.31 -2.51 -68.17
CA GLY A 4 -76.88 -2.16 -68.36
C GLY A 4 -76.67 -1.08 -69.44
N PRO A 5 -75.53 -0.99 -70.19
CA PRO A 5 -74.33 -1.85 -70.23
C PRO A 5 -72.99 -1.07 -70.46
N ARG A 6 -71.96 -1.82 -70.87
CA ARG A 6 -70.76 -1.48 -71.68
C ARG A 6 -69.46 -1.20 -70.92
N GLY A 7 -68.47 -2.03 -71.26
CA GLY A 7 -67.11 -1.99 -70.74
C GLY A 7 -66.18 -1.08 -71.52
N GLN A 8 -64.93 -1.01 -71.05
CA GLN A 8 -63.73 -1.07 -71.88
C GLN A 8 -62.50 -1.32 -70.97
N THR A 9 -61.53 -1.95 -71.60
CA THR A 9 -60.22 -2.45 -71.17
C THR A 9 -59.30 -1.42 -70.50
N ALA A 10 -58.53 -1.85 -69.49
CA ALA A 10 -57.14 -1.42 -69.31
C ALA A 10 -56.32 -2.47 -68.56
N LEU A 11 -55.26 -2.91 -69.22
CA LEU A 11 -54.24 -3.88 -68.83
C LEU A 11 -53.20 -3.25 -67.88
N PHE A 12 -52.61 -4.10 -67.03
CA PHE A 12 -51.26 -4.03 -66.43
C PHE A 12 -50.91 -2.85 -65.49
N LEU A 13 -50.64 -3.21 -64.22
CA LEU A 13 -49.49 -2.77 -63.41
C LEU A 13 -49.62 -3.40 -62.00
N LYS A 14 -49.18 -4.65 -61.82
CA LYS A 14 -49.14 -5.28 -60.48
C LYS A 14 -47.79 -5.89 -60.08
N GLY A 15 -46.77 -5.83 -60.93
CA GLY A 15 -45.49 -6.54 -60.70
C GLY A 15 -44.35 -5.72 -60.09
N TRP A 16 -44.39 -4.38 -60.14
CA TRP A 16 -43.17 -3.57 -59.88
C TRP A 16 -43.00 -3.11 -58.42
N TRP A 17 -44.08 -3.03 -57.64
CA TRP A 17 -44.03 -2.48 -56.28
C TRP A 17 -43.61 -3.49 -55.20
N VAL A 18 -43.75 -4.81 -55.42
CA VAL A 18 -43.44 -5.82 -54.40
C VAL A 18 -41.94 -6.15 -54.35
N GLY A 19 -41.23 -6.07 -55.49
CA GLY A 19 -39.80 -6.36 -55.56
C GLY A 19 -38.92 -5.32 -54.85
N HIS A 20 -39.28 -4.03 -54.93
CA HIS A 20 -38.53 -2.95 -54.28
C HIS A 20 -38.62 -3.00 -52.75
N TYR A 21 -39.78 -3.32 -52.18
CA TYR A 21 -39.99 -3.45 -50.72
C TYR A 21 -39.26 -4.66 -50.12
N MET A 22 -39.17 -5.79 -50.83
CA MET A 22 -38.41 -6.95 -50.34
C MET A 22 -36.89 -6.74 -50.44
N LEU A 23 -36.40 -6.07 -51.49
CA LEU A 23 -34.98 -5.72 -51.62
C LEU A 23 -34.55 -4.77 -50.49
N THR A 24 -35.33 -3.72 -50.19
CA THR A 24 -35.03 -2.78 -49.10
C THR A 24 -35.04 -3.46 -47.74
N ARG A 25 -36.00 -4.36 -47.46
CA ARG A 25 -36.02 -5.11 -46.20
C ARG A 25 -34.81 -6.02 -46.02
N ARG A 26 -34.37 -6.70 -47.08
CA ARG A 26 -33.20 -7.58 -47.05
C ARG A 26 -31.90 -6.79 -46.90
N VAL A 27 -31.78 -5.65 -47.59
CA VAL A 27 -30.63 -4.75 -47.44
C VAL A 27 -30.58 -4.18 -46.03
N VAL A 28 -31.70 -3.71 -45.49
CA VAL A 28 -31.79 -3.20 -44.11
C VAL A 28 -31.44 -4.28 -43.08
N ALA A 29 -31.93 -5.51 -43.27
CA ALA A 29 -31.61 -6.63 -42.39
C ALA A 29 -30.13 -7.01 -42.46
N LEU A 30 -29.52 -7.03 -43.65
CA LEU A 30 -28.09 -7.30 -43.82
C LEU A 30 -27.22 -6.19 -43.23
N THR A 31 -27.63 -4.92 -43.35
CA THR A 31 -26.92 -3.81 -42.69
C THR A 31 -27.05 -3.87 -41.17
N LEU A 32 -28.23 -4.18 -40.62
CA LEU A 32 -28.41 -4.34 -39.18
C LEU A 32 -27.61 -5.52 -38.64
N PHE A 33 -27.60 -6.64 -39.36
CA PHE A 33 -26.82 -7.82 -39.01
C PHE A 33 -25.31 -7.54 -39.09
N GLY A 34 -24.86 -6.81 -40.10
CA GLY A 34 -23.47 -6.34 -40.19
C GLY A 34 -23.09 -5.43 -39.03
N LEU A 35 -23.95 -4.48 -38.66
CA LEU A 35 -23.75 -3.59 -37.51
C LEU A 35 -23.71 -4.35 -36.18
N LEU A 36 -24.46 -5.44 -36.05
CA LEU A 36 -24.46 -6.30 -34.85
C LEU A 36 -23.25 -7.23 -34.77
N ILE A 37 -22.65 -7.61 -35.89
CA ILE A 37 -21.48 -8.52 -35.94
C ILE A 37 -20.15 -7.76 -35.88
N LEU A 38 -20.11 -6.51 -36.36
CA LEU A 38 -18.93 -5.64 -36.29
C LEU A 38 -18.24 -5.61 -34.91
N PRO A 39 -18.95 -5.48 -33.75
CA PRO A 39 -18.29 -5.50 -32.45
C PRO A 39 -17.75 -6.88 -32.02
N LEU A 40 -18.20 -7.98 -32.64
CA LEU A 40 -17.71 -9.34 -32.36
C LEU A 40 -16.41 -9.67 -33.12
N CYS A 41 -16.10 -8.91 -34.19
CA CYS A 41 -14.90 -9.08 -35.00
C CYS A 41 -13.86 -7.98 -34.76
N ALA A 42 -14.18 -6.96 -33.96
CA ALA A 42 -13.17 -6.04 -33.47
C ALA A 42 -12.22 -6.82 -32.55
N PRO A 43 -10.89 -6.72 -32.74
CA PRO A 43 -9.98 -7.25 -31.74
C PRO A 43 -10.29 -6.52 -30.43
N VAL A 44 -10.81 -7.25 -29.44
CA VAL A 44 -10.77 -6.79 -28.06
C VAL A 44 -9.30 -6.91 -27.66
N ALA A 45 -8.50 -5.95 -28.11
CA ALA A 45 -7.35 -5.56 -27.34
C ALA A 45 -7.95 -4.90 -26.10
N ALA A 46 -8.19 -5.71 -25.06
CA ALA A 46 -8.04 -5.17 -23.73
C ALA A 46 -6.57 -4.74 -23.67
N GLU A 47 -6.28 -3.51 -24.13
CA GLU A 47 -5.11 -2.83 -23.63
C GLU A 47 -5.30 -2.87 -22.12
N TRP A 48 -4.42 -3.63 -21.46
CA TRP A 48 -4.27 -3.52 -20.02
C TRP A 48 -3.92 -2.06 -19.78
N GLU A 49 -4.95 -1.28 -19.45
CA GLU A 49 -4.79 0.12 -19.09
C GLU A 49 -3.92 0.11 -17.85
N GLU A 50 -2.76 0.76 -17.95
CA GLU A 50 -1.75 0.77 -16.91
C GLU A 50 -2.40 1.14 -15.58
N ASP A 51 -2.15 0.33 -14.55
CA ASP A 51 -2.82 0.45 -13.26
C ASP A 51 -2.53 1.82 -12.62
N SER A 52 -3.46 2.74 -12.81
CA SER A 52 -3.40 4.10 -12.24
C SER A 52 -3.66 4.12 -10.74
N TRP A 53 -3.95 2.96 -10.12
CA TRP A 53 -4.29 2.89 -8.72
C TRP A 53 -3.12 3.33 -7.82
N LEU A 54 -1.93 2.79 -8.09
CA LEU A 54 -0.71 3.14 -7.35
C LEU A 54 -0.21 4.55 -7.68
N THR A 55 -0.32 4.99 -8.93
CA THR A 55 0.29 6.27 -9.36
C THR A 55 -0.61 7.48 -9.12
N VAL A 56 -1.94 7.31 -9.15
CA VAL A 56 -2.89 8.44 -9.15
C VAL A 56 -4.04 8.28 -8.16
N ILE A 57 -4.63 7.09 -8.01
CA ILE A 57 -5.92 6.98 -7.30
C ILE A 57 -5.76 6.94 -5.78
N ILE A 58 -4.91 6.05 -5.25
CA ILE A 58 -4.79 5.83 -3.79
C ILE A 58 -3.36 6.01 -3.31
N GLY A 59 -2.37 5.67 -4.13
CA GLY A 59 -0.98 5.64 -3.71
C GLY A 59 -0.48 6.93 -3.04
N PRO A 60 -0.55 8.10 -3.70
CA PRO A 60 -0.04 9.36 -3.13
C PRO A 60 -0.70 9.75 -1.79
N GLU A 61 -2.02 9.60 -1.67
CA GLU A 61 -2.76 9.92 -0.44
C GLU A 61 -2.33 9.02 0.71
N ARG A 62 -2.24 7.71 0.48
CA ARG A 62 -1.82 6.75 1.51
C ARG A 62 -0.37 6.96 1.91
N LEU A 63 0.50 7.27 0.96
CA LEU A 63 1.89 7.59 1.22
C LEU A 63 2.04 8.84 2.11
N GLU A 64 1.25 9.89 1.86
CA GLU A 64 1.22 11.11 2.69
C GLU A 64 0.72 10.82 4.11
N LEU A 65 -0.21 9.87 4.27
CA LEU A 65 -0.67 9.38 5.58
C LEU A 65 0.35 8.47 6.28
N GLY A 66 1.47 8.13 5.62
CA GLY A 66 2.54 7.31 6.19
C GLY A 66 2.41 5.81 5.96
N ASP A 67 1.54 5.37 5.05
CA ASP A 67 1.48 3.97 4.65
C ASP A 67 2.76 3.52 3.95
N GLU A 68 2.99 2.21 4.01
CA GLU A 68 4.03 1.50 3.29
C GLU A 68 3.44 0.64 2.18
N PHE A 69 4.12 0.60 1.04
CA PHE A 69 3.87 -0.32 -0.06
C PHE A 69 4.94 -1.41 -0.06
N GLY A 70 4.55 -2.61 0.38
CA GLY A 70 5.36 -3.82 0.33
C GLY A 70 4.98 -4.75 -0.82
N CYS A 71 5.81 -5.78 -1.05
CA CYS A 71 5.54 -6.80 -2.05
C CYS A 71 4.78 -7.99 -1.48
N HIS A 72 3.84 -8.54 -2.24
CA HIS A 72 3.09 -9.75 -1.89
C HIS A 72 2.79 -10.59 -3.14
N GLY A 73 3.82 -10.80 -3.97
CA GLY A 73 3.72 -11.47 -5.27
C GLY A 73 3.15 -10.62 -6.40
N MET A 74 3.04 -11.21 -7.59
CA MET A 74 2.51 -10.55 -8.79
C MET A 74 1.24 -11.25 -9.27
N ALA A 75 0.11 -10.54 -9.22
CA ALA A 75 -1.18 -11.10 -9.62
C ALA A 75 -1.18 -11.51 -11.11
N GLY A 76 -1.57 -12.76 -11.38
CA GLY A 76 -1.63 -13.29 -12.74
C GLY A 76 -0.27 -13.54 -13.40
N SER A 77 0.81 -13.52 -12.61
CA SER A 77 2.15 -13.84 -13.07
C SER A 77 2.25 -15.29 -13.54
N GLU A 78 2.84 -15.50 -14.72
CA GLU A 78 3.24 -16.82 -15.20
C GLU A 78 4.68 -17.18 -14.76
N ILE A 79 5.31 -16.34 -13.94
CA ILE A 79 6.69 -16.53 -13.47
C ILE A 79 6.71 -17.68 -12.47
N THR A 80 7.27 -18.81 -12.89
CA THR A 80 7.40 -19.99 -12.04
C THR A 80 8.59 -19.92 -11.08
N VAL A 81 9.52 -19.00 -11.28
CA VAL A 81 10.71 -18.83 -10.45
C VAL A 81 10.44 -17.75 -9.42
N TYR A 82 10.25 -18.13 -8.17
CA TYR A 82 9.78 -17.21 -7.13
C TYR A 82 10.72 -16.02 -6.90
N GLU A 83 12.04 -16.26 -6.95
CA GLU A 83 13.06 -15.21 -6.81
C GLU A 83 12.94 -14.10 -7.87
N LEU A 84 12.59 -14.47 -9.10
CA LEU A 84 12.38 -13.52 -10.20
C LEU A 84 11.08 -12.75 -9.99
N GLU A 85 10.03 -13.43 -9.55
CA GLU A 85 8.73 -12.80 -9.31
C GLU A 85 8.81 -11.72 -8.22
N ILE A 86 9.50 -11.98 -7.10
CA ILE A 86 9.64 -10.98 -6.05
C ILE A 86 10.49 -9.77 -6.49
N SER A 87 11.46 -10.01 -7.38
CA SER A 87 12.27 -8.94 -7.96
C SER A 87 11.45 -8.07 -8.91
N GLU A 88 10.61 -8.70 -9.75
CA GLU A 88 9.69 -7.98 -10.63
C GLU A 88 8.61 -7.22 -9.84
N CYS A 89 8.12 -7.76 -8.73
CA CYS A 89 7.23 -7.03 -7.84
C CYS A 89 7.88 -5.74 -7.31
N ARG A 90 9.13 -5.84 -6.84
CA ARG A 90 9.87 -4.67 -6.37
C ARG A 90 10.00 -3.62 -7.47
N ASP A 91 10.42 -4.05 -8.65
CA ASP A 91 10.64 -3.15 -9.79
C ASP A 91 9.31 -2.50 -10.21
N TYR A 92 8.21 -3.26 -10.26
CA TYR A 92 6.87 -2.75 -10.53
C TYR A 92 6.44 -1.64 -9.57
N LEU A 93 6.64 -1.84 -8.26
CA LEU A 93 6.33 -0.82 -7.24
C LEU A 93 7.22 0.41 -7.40
N THR A 94 8.54 0.20 -7.50
CA THR A 94 9.55 1.27 -7.50
C THR A 94 9.42 2.19 -8.72
N GLU A 95 8.96 1.67 -9.86
CA GLU A 95 8.68 2.46 -11.06
C GLU A 95 7.46 3.39 -10.91
N ARG A 96 6.58 3.14 -9.93
CA ARG A 96 5.24 3.73 -9.84
C ARG A 96 5.03 4.57 -8.59
N ILE A 97 5.63 4.17 -7.47
CA ILE A 97 5.45 4.85 -6.19
C ILE A 97 6.67 4.62 -5.28
N ASN A 98 6.93 5.60 -4.41
CA ASN A 98 7.85 5.36 -3.30
C ASN A 98 7.23 4.35 -2.33
N SER A 99 8.01 3.40 -1.85
CA SER A 99 7.49 2.42 -0.89
C SER A 99 7.04 3.05 0.43
N SER A 100 7.67 4.14 0.87
CA SER A 100 7.23 4.88 2.05
C SER A 100 7.59 6.35 1.94
N LYS A 101 7.11 7.16 2.91
CA LYS A 101 7.57 8.55 3.04
C LYS A 101 9.08 8.66 3.34
N TRP A 102 9.71 7.56 3.75
CA TRP A 102 11.12 7.49 4.10
C TRP A 102 12.02 7.07 2.93
N ALA A 103 11.53 6.20 2.04
CA ALA A 103 12.35 5.65 0.98
C ALA A 103 11.57 5.20 -0.24
N VAL A 104 12.29 5.12 -1.36
CA VAL A 104 11.75 4.70 -2.66
C VAL A 104 11.59 3.18 -2.73
N ASN A 105 12.58 2.42 -2.25
CA ASN A 105 12.60 0.96 -2.40
C ASN A 105 11.80 0.24 -1.30
N PRO A 106 10.98 -0.78 -1.65
CA PRO A 106 10.29 -1.59 -0.67
C PRO A 106 11.23 -2.57 0.03
N ILE A 107 10.98 -2.80 1.32
CA ILE A 107 11.78 -3.70 2.15
C ILE A 107 10.96 -4.81 2.80
N SER A 108 9.64 -4.73 2.74
CA SER A 108 8.72 -5.76 3.21
C SER A 108 8.27 -6.67 2.07
N LEU A 109 8.27 -7.97 2.36
CA LEU A 109 7.82 -9.04 1.50
C LEU A 109 6.88 -9.96 2.27
N GLY A 110 5.61 -9.97 1.90
CA GLY A 110 4.71 -11.05 2.27
C GLY A 110 5.01 -12.27 1.42
N ILE A 111 5.12 -13.44 2.05
CA ILE A 111 5.50 -14.67 1.37
C ILE A 111 4.29 -15.58 1.24
N ASP A 112 4.03 -16.04 0.01
CA ASP A 112 3.04 -17.08 -0.23
C ASP A 112 3.44 -18.37 0.52
N SER A 113 2.57 -18.78 1.45
CA SER A 113 2.80 -19.96 2.29
C SER A 113 2.96 -21.24 1.47
N ASP A 114 2.32 -21.33 0.31
CA ASP A 114 2.39 -22.51 -0.56
C ASP A 114 3.73 -22.62 -1.29
N ARG A 115 4.55 -21.56 -1.26
CA ARG A 115 5.82 -21.45 -1.98
C ARG A 115 7.01 -21.15 -1.06
N LEU A 116 6.85 -21.38 0.24
CA LEU A 116 7.91 -21.17 1.24
C LEU A 116 9.18 -21.96 0.94
N ASP A 117 9.06 -23.16 0.39
CA ASP A 117 10.19 -24.03 0.04
C ASP A 117 10.94 -23.57 -1.23
N GLU A 118 10.42 -22.58 -1.96
CA GLU A 118 10.99 -22.06 -3.21
C GLU A 118 11.89 -20.82 -3.00
N ILE A 119 12.02 -20.33 -1.77
CA ILE A 119 12.78 -19.13 -1.45
C ILE A 119 13.63 -19.30 -0.19
N ASP A 120 14.80 -18.65 -0.18
CA ASP A 120 15.67 -18.60 0.98
C ASP A 120 16.09 -17.17 1.34
N SER A 121 16.79 -17.02 2.46
CA SER A 121 17.27 -15.72 2.94
C SER A 121 18.19 -15.01 1.93
N GLY A 122 18.99 -15.75 1.16
CA GLY A 122 19.91 -15.18 0.20
C GLY A 122 19.18 -14.53 -0.97
N ALA A 123 18.15 -15.21 -1.49
CA ALA A 123 17.29 -14.68 -2.54
C ALA A 123 16.53 -13.42 -2.09
N ILE A 124 16.00 -13.42 -0.86
CA ILE A 124 15.27 -12.27 -0.29
C ILE A 124 16.17 -11.05 -0.19
N ILE A 125 17.39 -11.23 0.36
CA ILE A 125 18.37 -10.14 0.49
C ILE A 125 18.82 -9.66 -0.89
N ALA A 126 19.09 -10.58 -1.83
CA ALA A 126 19.49 -10.23 -3.20
C ALA A 126 18.40 -9.45 -3.95
N ALA A 127 17.13 -9.75 -3.68
CA ALA A 127 15.99 -8.99 -4.18
C ALA A 127 15.79 -7.65 -3.45
N GLY A 128 16.53 -7.38 -2.38
CA GLY A 128 16.49 -6.09 -1.66
C GLY A 128 15.43 -6.01 -0.57
N PHE A 129 14.91 -7.14 -0.08
CA PHE A 129 13.98 -7.19 1.03
C PHE A 129 14.69 -7.52 2.35
N ALA A 130 14.14 -7.03 3.46
CA ALA A 130 14.68 -7.26 4.79
C ALA A 130 13.60 -7.56 5.85
N VAL A 131 12.32 -7.53 5.47
CA VAL A 131 11.21 -7.82 6.39
C VAL A 131 10.26 -8.82 5.75
N VAL A 132 9.89 -9.85 6.50
CA VAL A 132 8.98 -10.93 6.04
C VAL A 132 7.95 -11.27 7.08
N ASP A 133 6.83 -11.86 6.66
CA ASP A 133 5.74 -12.31 7.53
C ASP A 133 5.83 -13.81 7.88
N GLN A 134 6.40 -14.61 6.98
CA GLN A 134 6.54 -16.04 7.14
C GLN A 134 7.90 -16.47 7.68
N GLN A 135 7.90 -17.54 8.48
CA GLN A 135 9.13 -18.08 9.07
C GLN A 135 9.86 -18.96 8.06
N ILE A 136 10.89 -18.40 7.42
CA ILE A 136 11.85 -19.17 6.61
C ILE A 136 12.98 -19.66 7.50
N LEU A 137 13.41 -20.91 7.31
CA LEU A 137 14.50 -21.50 8.07
C LEU A 137 15.57 -22.08 7.14
N PRO A 138 16.87 -21.74 7.32
CA PRO A 138 17.40 -20.78 8.29
C PRO A 138 17.14 -19.32 7.87
N LEU A 139 16.78 -18.48 8.84
CA LEU A 139 16.63 -17.04 8.63
C LEU A 139 17.96 -16.32 8.85
N SER A 140 18.39 -15.51 7.88
CA SER A 140 19.52 -14.61 8.07
C SER A 140 19.22 -13.59 9.16
N SER A 141 20.21 -13.22 9.97
CA SER A 141 20.08 -12.16 10.98
C SER A 141 19.80 -10.77 10.38
N GLU A 142 20.02 -10.63 9.07
CA GLU A 142 19.74 -9.43 8.28
C GLU A 142 18.24 -9.26 7.98
N ILE A 143 17.46 -10.33 8.06
CA ILE A 143 16.01 -10.31 7.81
C ILE A 143 15.28 -10.28 9.16
N ARG A 144 14.24 -9.44 9.25
CA ARG A 144 13.29 -9.40 10.35
C ARG A 144 12.03 -10.17 9.96
N ASN A 145 11.62 -11.12 10.80
CA ASN A 145 10.29 -11.71 10.69
C ASN A 145 9.32 -10.94 11.60
N ILE A 146 8.21 -10.47 11.04
CA ILE A 146 7.10 -9.87 11.76
C ILE A 146 5.88 -10.78 11.57
N SER A 147 5.67 -11.70 12.51
CA SER A 147 4.54 -12.63 12.47
C SER A 147 3.21 -11.91 12.74
N TYR A 148 2.12 -12.42 12.16
CA TYR A 148 0.77 -11.98 12.50
C TYR A 148 0.34 -12.54 13.86
N ASN A 149 0.14 -11.66 14.83
CA ASN A 149 -0.29 -12.02 16.20
C ASN A 149 -1.51 -11.22 16.69
N GLY A 150 -1.91 -10.16 15.98
CA GLY A 150 -3.09 -9.35 16.31
C GLY A 150 -4.41 -9.88 15.75
N GLY A 151 -4.36 -10.82 14.80
CA GLY A 151 -5.54 -11.32 14.10
C GLY A 151 -6.03 -10.38 12.99
N SER A 152 -7.28 -10.58 12.56
CA SER A 152 -7.87 -9.87 11.43
C SER A 152 -8.68 -8.65 11.87
N LEU A 153 -8.55 -7.53 11.17
CA LEU A 153 -9.43 -6.35 11.37
C LEU A 153 -10.80 -6.50 10.70
N GLU A 154 -11.09 -7.65 10.08
CA GLU A 154 -12.34 -7.89 9.38
C GLU A 154 -13.49 -8.19 10.35
N LYS A 155 -14.70 -7.78 9.98
CA LYS A 155 -15.87 -7.94 10.85
C LYS A 155 -16.13 -9.42 11.18
N ASN A 156 -16.33 -9.69 12.47
CA ASN A 156 -16.58 -11.02 13.06
C ASN A 156 -15.40 -12.00 13.00
N MET A 157 -14.19 -11.54 12.67
CA MET A 157 -12.98 -12.39 12.69
C MET A 157 -12.16 -12.27 13.98
N GLN A 158 -12.27 -11.13 14.67
CA GLN A 158 -11.57 -10.82 15.93
C GLN A 158 -12.48 -9.96 16.82
N THR A 159 -12.32 -10.06 18.14
CA THR A 159 -13.06 -9.27 19.13
C THR A 159 -12.20 -8.21 19.82
N VAL A 160 -12.83 -7.26 20.53
CA VAL A 160 -12.12 -6.27 21.35
C VAL A 160 -11.47 -6.96 22.55
N GLU A 161 -12.13 -8.00 23.08
CA GLU A 161 -11.63 -8.80 24.20
C GLU A 161 -10.30 -9.47 23.84
N ASP A 162 -10.20 -10.09 22.66
CA ASP A 162 -8.95 -10.71 22.20
C ASP A 162 -7.80 -9.68 22.09
N PHE A 163 -8.10 -8.46 21.65
CA PHE A 163 -7.10 -7.38 21.61
C PHE A 163 -6.69 -6.92 23.02
N GLN A 164 -7.65 -6.82 23.94
CA GLN A 164 -7.36 -6.45 25.32
C GLN A 164 -6.47 -7.49 26.01
N GLU A 165 -6.64 -8.78 25.71
CA GLU A 165 -5.74 -9.83 26.20
C GLU A 165 -4.29 -9.59 25.73
N LEU A 166 -4.07 -9.23 24.47
CA LEU A 166 -2.72 -8.91 23.97
C LEU A 166 -2.09 -7.68 24.68
N ILE A 167 -2.90 -6.69 25.03
CA ILE A 167 -2.46 -5.52 25.80
C ILE A 167 -2.12 -5.92 27.24
N ASP A 168 -2.98 -6.73 27.88
CA ASP A 168 -2.78 -7.21 29.25
C ASP A 168 -1.56 -8.14 29.37
N GLU A 169 -1.21 -8.84 28.29
CA GLU A 169 0.01 -9.65 28.17
C GLU A 169 1.28 -8.84 27.85
N GLU A 170 1.17 -7.51 27.73
CA GLU A 170 2.26 -6.59 27.41
C GLU A 170 2.99 -6.97 26.10
N VAL A 171 2.24 -7.44 25.09
CA VAL A 171 2.81 -7.81 23.79
C VAL A 171 3.44 -6.57 23.12
N PRO A 172 4.76 -6.58 22.83
CA PRO A 172 5.48 -5.36 22.45
C PRO A 172 5.20 -4.89 21.01
N LEU A 173 4.75 -5.79 20.15
CA LEU A 173 4.35 -5.49 18.77
C LEU A 173 3.14 -6.36 18.42
N ILE A 174 2.03 -5.71 18.10
CA ILE A 174 0.79 -6.36 17.68
C ILE A 174 0.57 -6.08 16.20
N ASN A 175 0.72 -7.12 15.37
CA ASN A 175 0.60 -7.06 13.93
C ASN A 175 -0.75 -7.62 13.49
N PHE A 176 -1.60 -6.74 12.96
CA PHE A 176 -2.91 -7.08 12.40
C PHE A 176 -2.83 -7.28 10.89
N TYR A 177 -3.78 -8.03 10.33
CA TYR A 177 -3.97 -8.11 8.88
C TYR A 177 -5.40 -7.78 8.47
N TRP A 178 -5.55 -7.41 7.20
CA TRP A 178 -6.82 -7.04 6.62
C TRP A 178 -6.74 -7.08 5.09
N LYS A 179 -7.77 -7.60 4.45
CA LYS A 179 -8.00 -7.44 3.00
C LYS A 179 -9.05 -6.36 2.72
N ALA A 180 -8.69 -5.25 2.08
CA ALA A 180 -9.64 -4.15 1.78
C ALA A 180 -10.81 -4.57 0.88
N ARG A 181 -10.52 -5.43 -0.10
CA ARG A 181 -11.50 -5.89 -1.08
C ARG A 181 -11.21 -7.33 -1.46
N ASP A 182 -12.27 -8.11 -1.61
CA ASP A 182 -12.21 -9.43 -2.23
C ASP A 182 -13.02 -9.43 -3.53
N HIS A 183 -12.32 -9.54 -4.67
CA HIS A 183 -12.88 -9.36 -5.99
C HIS A 183 -13.64 -8.02 -6.10
N ASP A 184 -14.97 -8.06 -6.24
CA ASP A 184 -15.83 -6.87 -6.34
C ASP A 184 -16.48 -6.47 -5.00
N VAL A 185 -16.16 -7.17 -3.91
CA VAL A 185 -16.79 -6.99 -2.60
C VAL A 185 -15.85 -6.25 -1.65
N VAL A 186 -16.31 -5.10 -1.14
CA VAL A 186 -15.61 -4.39 -0.05
C VAL A 186 -15.74 -5.20 1.23
N VAL A 187 -14.61 -5.54 1.83
CA VAL A 187 -14.60 -6.25 3.11
C VAL A 187 -14.90 -5.26 4.22
N ARG A 188 -15.85 -5.60 5.08
CA ARG A 188 -16.28 -4.70 6.15
C ARG A 188 -15.30 -4.76 7.32
N PRO A 189 -14.73 -3.64 7.77
CA PRO A 189 -13.88 -3.63 8.96
C PRO A 189 -14.70 -3.82 10.24
N ASN A 190 -14.06 -4.38 11.26
CA ASN A 190 -14.55 -4.37 12.63
C ASN A 190 -14.31 -2.98 13.24
N SER A 191 -15.27 -2.07 13.06
CA SER A 191 -15.16 -0.68 13.52
C SER A 191 -14.96 -0.54 15.03
N GLU A 192 -15.48 -1.47 15.82
CA GLU A 192 -15.34 -1.45 17.28
C GLU A 192 -13.91 -1.78 17.69
N LEU A 193 -13.33 -2.82 17.09
CA LEU A 193 -11.92 -3.18 17.28
C LEU A 193 -10.98 -2.05 16.83
N VAL A 194 -11.21 -1.48 15.64
CA VAL A 194 -10.41 -0.35 15.14
C VAL A 194 -10.47 0.83 16.11
N SER A 195 -11.66 1.18 16.61
CA SER A 195 -11.80 2.28 17.58
C SER A 195 -11.08 1.98 18.90
N SER A 196 -11.06 0.71 19.33
CA SER A 196 -10.31 0.29 20.52
C SER A 196 -8.81 0.47 20.33
N ILE A 197 -8.27 0.03 19.19
CA ILE A 197 -6.86 0.19 18.81
C ILE A 197 -6.48 1.69 18.78
N GLU A 198 -7.26 2.51 18.07
CA GLU A 198 -7.02 3.95 17.91
C GLU A 198 -7.08 4.73 19.24
N SER A 199 -7.72 4.18 20.27
CA SER A 199 -7.79 4.80 21.60
C SER A 199 -6.53 4.58 22.46
N THR A 200 -5.61 3.72 22.01
CA THR A 200 -4.36 3.43 22.73
C THR A 200 -3.32 4.54 22.55
N THR A 201 -2.28 4.50 23.37
CA THR A 201 -1.09 5.38 23.26
C THR A 201 0.06 4.71 22.51
N ALA A 202 -0.24 3.61 21.80
CA ALA A 202 0.76 2.84 21.07
C ALA A 202 1.33 3.63 19.88
N TRP A 203 2.53 3.26 19.46
CA TRP A 203 3.10 3.72 18.21
C TRP A 203 2.47 2.94 17.05
N PHE A 204 1.75 3.65 16.17
CA PHE A 204 1.22 3.09 14.94
C PHE A 204 2.26 3.23 13.83
N THR A 205 2.72 2.09 13.34
CA THR A 205 3.85 1.98 12.42
C THR A 205 3.64 0.89 11.38
N THR A 206 4.43 0.94 10.32
CA THR A 206 4.48 -0.08 9.28
C THR A 206 5.62 -1.07 9.55
N TRP A 207 5.66 -2.18 8.84
CA TRP A 207 6.69 -3.21 9.01
C TRP A 207 8.09 -2.67 8.74
N GLY A 208 8.25 -1.95 7.63
CA GLY A 208 9.49 -1.35 7.19
C GLY A 208 9.94 -0.21 8.11
N GLU A 209 9.02 0.66 8.57
CA GLU A 209 9.35 1.72 9.52
C GLU A 209 9.81 1.13 10.85
N HIS A 210 9.09 0.14 11.40
CA HIS A 210 9.48 -0.53 12.64
C HIS A 210 10.85 -1.21 12.52
N ALA A 211 11.03 -2.03 11.48
CA ALA A 211 12.27 -2.77 11.30
C ALA A 211 13.48 -1.85 11.06
N SER A 212 13.28 -0.78 10.29
CA SER A 212 14.29 0.25 10.06
C SER A 212 14.63 0.99 11.35
N TYR A 213 13.64 1.37 12.15
CA TYR A 213 13.87 2.02 13.45
C TYR A 213 14.69 1.12 14.39
N GLN A 214 14.39 -0.18 14.44
CA GLN A 214 15.17 -1.12 15.26
C GLN A 214 16.60 -1.33 14.74
N ALA A 215 16.78 -1.35 13.42
CA ALA A 215 18.09 -1.52 12.80
C ALA A 215 19.00 -0.29 12.96
N THR A 216 18.41 0.91 12.97
CA THR A 216 19.13 2.19 12.93
C THR A 216 19.20 2.89 14.29
N LYS A 217 18.56 2.33 15.33
CA LYS A 217 18.50 2.91 16.66
C LYS A 217 19.90 3.25 17.19
N SER A 218 20.14 4.54 17.37
CA SER A 218 21.39 5.09 17.89
C SER A 218 21.14 6.00 19.10
N ASN A 219 22.22 6.33 19.81
CA ASN A 219 22.18 7.26 20.93
C ASN A 219 22.84 8.58 20.54
N PHE A 220 22.06 9.64 20.66
CA PHE A 220 22.49 11.02 20.58
C PHE A 220 23.24 11.40 21.86
N MET A 221 24.25 12.25 21.71
CA MET A 221 24.97 12.88 22.79
C MET A 221 24.59 14.35 22.88
N LEU A 222 24.26 14.80 24.09
CA LEU A 222 23.97 16.19 24.37
C LEU A 222 25.15 16.82 25.11
N ASN A 223 25.83 17.75 24.46
CA ASN A 223 27.00 18.42 25.00
C ASN A 223 26.72 19.91 25.21
N ASN A 224 27.21 20.50 26.31
CA ASN A 224 27.12 21.95 26.49
C ASN A 224 27.98 22.65 25.43
N SER A 225 27.36 23.48 24.60
CA SER A 225 28.07 24.30 23.61
C SER A 225 28.42 25.67 24.19
N SER A 226 27.47 26.28 24.90
CA SER A 226 27.63 27.54 25.62
C SER A 226 26.89 27.50 26.96
N SER A 227 26.78 28.63 27.66
CA SER A 227 25.98 28.69 28.90
C SER A 227 24.49 28.46 28.68
N ASP A 228 24.00 28.74 27.46
CA ASP A 228 22.57 28.82 27.15
C ASP A 228 22.20 27.89 25.97
N SER A 229 23.13 27.03 25.54
CA SER A 229 22.90 26.14 24.40
C SER A 229 23.62 24.80 24.53
N TRP A 230 22.95 23.77 24.03
CA TRP A 230 23.50 22.43 23.85
C TRP A 230 23.74 22.14 22.37
N LEU A 231 24.78 21.36 22.09
CA LEU A 231 25.02 20.73 20.81
C LEU A 231 24.63 19.26 20.92
N VAL A 232 23.74 18.82 20.03
CA VAL A 232 23.38 17.42 19.86
C VAL A 232 24.29 16.83 18.78
N THR A 233 24.95 15.73 19.08
CA THR A 233 25.81 15.00 18.14
C THR A 233 25.50 13.52 18.19
N PHE A 234 25.61 12.82 17.08
CA PHE A 234 25.50 11.37 17.03
C PHE A 234 26.55 10.81 16.09
N GLU A 235 26.93 9.55 16.29
CA GLU A 235 27.79 8.84 15.35
C GLU A 235 26.89 8.25 14.26
N SER A 236 27.02 8.77 13.05
CA SER A 236 26.44 8.15 11.85
C SER A 236 27.32 6.99 11.43
N ASP A 237 27.21 5.83 12.08
CA ASP A 237 27.62 4.60 11.40
C ASP A 237 26.70 4.40 10.20
N PRO A 238 27.18 3.89 9.05
CA PRO A 238 26.32 3.61 7.92
C PRO A 238 25.17 2.70 8.38
N PHE A 239 23.97 3.26 8.38
CA PHE A 239 22.75 2.81 9.07
C PHE A 239 22.28 1.40 8.70
N SER A 240 22.89 0.83 7.67
CA SER A 240 22.69 -0.55 7.27
C SER A 240 23.99 -1.11 6.72
N THR A 241 24.52 -2.17 7.34
CA THR A 241 25.59 -2.98 6.74
C THR A 241 25.16 -3.61 5.42
N THR A 242 23.85 -3.64 5.13
CA THR A 242 23.24 -4.27 3.96
C THR A 242 22.76 -3.25 2.91
N GLY A 243 22.63 -1.97 3.27
CA GLY A 243 22.02 -0.91 2.45
C GLY A 243 20.49 -1.00 2.28
N VAL A 244 19.81 -1.96 2.93
CA VAL A 244 18.39 -2.22 2.69
C VAL A 244 17.44 -1.39 3.55
N TYR A 245 17.68 -1.28 4.86
CA TYR A 245 16.82 -0.53 5.79
C TYR A 245 16.77 0.97 5.48
N TRP A 246 15.65 1.61 5.81
CA TRP A 246 15.42 3.03 5.57
C TRP A 246 16.03 3.91 6.67
N ASP A 247 16.39 5.12 6.31
CA ASP A 247 16.70 6.17 7.28
C ASP A 247 15.38 6.69 7.86
N VAL A 248 15.14 6.40 9.13
CA VAL A 248 13.94 6.84 9.86
C VAL A 248 14.35 7.64 11.10
N PRO A 249 13.54 8.62 11.56
CA PRO A 249 13.88 9.40 12.74
C PRO A 249 14.06 8.52 14.00
N ILE A 250 15.08 8.81 14.81
CA ILE A 250 15.33 8.11 16.07
C ILE A 250 15.00 9.00 17.26
N THR A 251 14.30 8.44 18.23
CA THR A 251 13.88 9.14 19.45
C THR A 251 14.80 8.84 20.62
N ASN A 252 15.27 9.88 21.29
CA ASN A 252 16.10 9.82 22.49
C ASN A 252 15.54 10.74 23.58
N GLN A 253 15.68 10.32 24.83
CA GLN A 253 15.29 11.13 25.99
C GLN A 253 16.53 11.52 26.81
N PHE A 254 16.65 12.82 27.05
CA PHE A 254 17.68 13.41 27.90
C PHE A 254 17.05 13.91 29.19
N SER A 255 17.35 13.24 30.29
CA SER A 255 16.87 13.65 31.61
C SER A 255 17.82 14.66 32.25
N ASN A 256 17.30 15.45 33.19
CA ASN A 256 18.05 16.41 34.01
C ASN A 256 18.59 17.64 33.25
N ILE A 257 17.81 18.17 32.30
CA ILE A 257 18.17 19.37 31.53
C ILE A 257 18.31 20.62 32.41
N ASN A 258 17.53 20.70 33.49
CA ASN A 258 17.49 21.79 34.49
C ASN A 258 17.33 23.19 33.87
N ALA A 259 16.64 23.28 32.74
CA ALA A 259 16.40 24.51 31.99
C ALA A 259 15.17 24.33 31.09
N ASP A 260 14.55 25.44 30.69
CA ASP A 260 13.45 25.44 29.73
C ASP A 260 14.03 25.54 28.31
N VAL A 261 13.70 24.57 27.46
CA VAL A 261 14.12 24.53 26.06
C VAL A 261 13.18 25.43 25.27
N VAL A 262 13.76 26.46 24.64
CA VAL A 262 13.00 27.47 23.87
C VAL A 262 12.94 27.12 22.39
N SER A 263 13.95 26.44 21.86
CA SER A 263 14.03 26.04 20.46
C SER A 263 15.06 24.94 20.25
N VAL A 264 14.82 24.07 19.28
CA VAL A 264 15.79 23.09 18.78
C VAL A 264 15.95 23.30 17.28
N ASN A 265 17.18 23.41 16.80
CA ASN A 265 17.47 23.67 15.39
C ASN A 265 18.38 22.57 14.82
N THR A 266 18.09 22.14 13.59
CA THR A 266 18.99 21.32 12.77
C THR A 266 19.53 22.19 11.64
N GLY A 267 20.78 22.63 11.78
CA GLY A 267 21.33 23.68 10.92
C GLY A 267 20.52 24.98 11.05
N ASP A 268 20.01 25.50 9.93
CA ASP A 268 19.19 26.72 9.88
C ASP A 268 17.68 26.44 10.02
N ILE A 269 17.29 25.17 10.22
CA ILE A 269 15.88 24.76 10.29
C ILE A 269 15.48 24.58 11.76
N ALA A 270 14.48 25.36 12.20
CA ALA A 270 13.85 25.15 13.50
C ALA A 270 12.95 23.92 13.44
N LEU A 271 13.05 23.06 14.45
CA LEU A 271 12.21 21.88 14.60
C LEU A 271 10.93 22.23 15.36
N ASP A 272 9.82 21.63 14.92
CA ASP A 272 8.53 21.75 15.59
C ASP A 272 8.49 20.97 16.90
N GLU A 273 7.67 21.46 17.83
CA GLU A 273 7.39 20.75 19.07
C GLU A 273 6.45 19.56 18.80
N LEU A 274 6.77 18.38 19.34
CA LEU A 274 5.99 17.16 19.14
C LEU A 274 4.67 17.23 19.90
N VAL A 275 3.59 16.95 19.18
CA VAL A 275 2.25 16.80 19.77
C VAL A 275 2.23 15.60 20.71
N ILE A 276 1.64 15.77 21.90
CA ILE A 276 1.65 14.75 22.96
C ILE A 276 1.01 13.42 22.54
N ASP A 277 -0.10 13.50 21.82
CA ASP A 277 -0.93 12.35 21.45
C ASP A 277 -0.73 11.89 20.00
N SER A 278 0.38 12.28 19.35
CA SER A 278 0.67 11.78 18.00
C SER A 278 1.19 10.33 18.06
N PRO A 279 0.47 9.34 17.49
CA PRO A 279 0.90 7.96 17.53
C PRO A 279 1.91 7.62 16.43
N HIS A 280 2.28 8.57 15.56
CA HIS A 280 3.15 8.34 14.41
C HIS A 280 4.54 8.94 14.59
N LEU A 281 5.54 8.28 13.99
CA LEU A 281 6.92 8.73 14.00
C LEU A 281 7.10 10.01 13.15
N GLN A 282 7.68 11.03 13.76
CA GLN A 282 7.96 12.32 13.16
C GLN A 282 9.18 12.97 13.83
N THR A 283 9.91 13.80 13.08
CA THR A 283 10.99 14.61 13.65
C THR A 283 10.44 15.72 14.52
N GLY A 284 11.14 16.07 15.60
CA GLY A 284 10.77 17.18 16.45
C GLY A 284 11.39 17.06 17.83
N TRP A 285 10.90 17.88 18.74
CA TRP A 285 11.32 17.86 20.14
C TRP A 285 10.14 18.06 21.08
N ARG A 286 10.25 17.60 22.31
CA ARG A 286 9.27 17.92 23.37
C ARG A 286 9.99 17.98 24.69
N GLN A 287 9.60 18.94 25.54
CA GLN A 287 10.06 18.96 26.91
C GLN A 287 8.96 18.50 27.86
N GLU A 288 9.25 17.51 28.68
CA GLU A 288 8.39 17.06 29.77
C GLU A 288 9.12 17.20 31.09
N ASN A 289 8.70 18.17 31.89
CA ASN A 289 9.36 18.51 33.14
C ASN A 289 10.86 18.78 32.91
N ASN A 290 11.72 17.91 33.43
CA ASN A 290 13.16 18.01 33.34
C ASN A 290 13.78 17.09 32.28
N SER A 291 12.96 16.54 31.40
CA SER A 291 13.36 15.64 30.31
C SER A 291 13.11 16.30 28.96
N LEU A 292 14.11 16.28 28.09
CA LEU A 292 14.00 16.65 26.69
C LEU A 292 13.93 15.38 25.84
N ILE A 293 12.85 15.22 25.10
CA ILE A 293 12.66 14.18 24.10
C ILE A 293 13.03 14.79 22.75
N LEU A 294 13.96 14.16 22.03
CA LEU A 294 14.38 14.57 20.70
C LEU A 294 14.16 13.42 19.73
N THR A 295 13.51 13.70 18.61
CA THR A 295 13.38 12.78 17.49
C THR A 295 14.02 13.40 16.27
N LEU A 296 15.17 12.89 15.85
CA LEU A 296 15.99 13.47 14.78
C LEU A 296 16.21 12.44 13.68
N MET A 297 16.37 12.93 12.45
CA MET A 297 16.88 12.08 11.39
C MET A 297 18.33 11.67 11.72
N PRO A 298 18.68 10.41 11.44
CA PRO A 298 20.07 9.96 11.41
C PRO A 298 20.93 10.66 10.34
#